data_AF-A0A5C9BT00-F1
#
_entry.id   AF-A0A5C9BT00-F1
#
_cell.length_a   1.000
_cell.length_b   1.000
_cell.length_c   1.000
_cell.angle_alpha   90.00
_cell.angle_beta   90.00
_cell.angle_gamma   90.00
#
_symmetry.space_group_name_H-M   'P 1'
#
loop_
_entity.id
_entity.type
_entity.pdbx_description
1 polymer ?
#
loop_
_entity_poly.entity_id
_entity_poly.type
_entity_poly.pdbx_seq_one_letter_code
_entity_poly.pdbx_strand_id
1 'polypeptide(L)'
;MNLDYKILWYDDNKDYFESRDNDRILSEILSWGFRPHITPVHDPEELSQHKPFSDFDMLIVDFDLGANVSGAKFIKSVRDLNVYAEIIFYSMKGEEALWQAVIDERLQGIYVATKPVIDTKLLEVARHSVSKVLDLENMRGIVMAEVGDLDELLEKIFTLAMQGITEEQRQLVYKAFIKKSKEPDKKFEEALSAFESEPSIESLLVLSDGSEKRVQNFNRVKAHHPLLKTKNFADEYREAILSPRNFLAHGVPERNGEGSLLFRHRGKEFSFDDEIGKILRHKILEYKSAFSEIVDALNQQ
;
A
#
# COMPACT_ATOMS: atom_id res chain seq x y z
N MET A 1 0.13 9.03 -4.18
CA MET A 1 -0.37 8.35 -2.98
C MET A 1 -0.18 6.86 -3.17
N ASN A 2 0.36 6.15 -2.19
CA ASN A 2 0.40 4.68 -2.17
C ASN A 2 -0.87 4.18 -1.44
N LEU A 3 -0.94 2.88 -1.10
CA LEU A 3 -2.07 2.39 -0.30
C LEU A 3 -1.98 2.75 1.19
N ASP A 4 -0.87 3.32 1.68
CA ASP A 4 -0.80 3.78 3.05
C ASP A 4 -1.54 5.11 3.21
N TYR A 5 -2.17 5.30 4.38
CA TYR A 5 -2.77 6.56 4.79
C TYR A 5 -2.18 6.97 6.14
N LYS A 6 -1.23 7.89 6.13
CA LYS A 6 -0.41 8.25 7.29
C LYS A 6 -0.96 9.47 7.99
N ILE A 7 -1.25 9.32 9.27
CA ILE A 7 -1.78 10.35 10.16
C ILE A 7 -0.73 10.62 11.25
N LEU A 8 -0.29 11.87 11.38
CA LEU A 8 0.49 12.28 12.56
C LEU A 8 -0.46 12.98 13.53
N TRP A 9 -0.48 12.49 14.77
CA TRP A 9 -1.32 13.04 15.83
C TRP A 9 -0.43 13.68 16.89
N TYR A 10 -0.42 15.01 16.96
CA TYR A 10 0.35 15.77 17.94
C TYR A 10 -0.56 16.30 19.05
N ASP A 11 -0.45 15.69 20.24
CA ASP A 11 -1.16 16.06 21.48
C ASP A 11 -0.26 15.74 22.67
N ASP A 12 -0.03 16.68 23.58
CA ASP A 12 0.80 16.47 24.77
C ASP A 12 0.14 15.53 25.79
N ASN A 13 -1.18 15.34 25.68
CA ASN A 13 -1.96 14.47 26.54
C ASN A 13 -1.99 13.03 26.00
N LYS A 14 -1.00 12.24 26.41
CA LYS A 14 -0.90 10.82 26.09
C LYS A 14 -2.13 10.01 26.52
N ASP A 15 -2.60 10.21 27.76
CA ASP A 15 -3.77 9.49 28.29
C ASP A 15 -5.02 9.72 27.45
N TYR A 16 -5.19 10.95 26.93
CA TYR A 16 -6.30 11.26 26.05
C TYR A 16 -6.23 10.44 24.76
N PHE A 17 -5.08 10.37 24.10
CA PHE A 17 -4.90 9.57 22.88
C PHE A 17 -5.13 8.07 23.14
N GLU A 18 -4.61 7.53 24.24
CA GLU A 18 -4.77 6.12 24.61
C GLU A 18 -6.21 5.76 25.00
N SER A 19 -6.97 6.71 25.55
CA SER A 19 -8.38 6.49 25.91
C SER A 19 -9.33 6.40 24.71
N ARG A 20 -8.85 6.71 23.50
CA ARG A 20 -9.67 6.73 22.28
C ARG A 20 -9.83 5.35 21.67
N ASP A 21 -10.94 5.18 20.95
CA ASP A 21 -11.16 4.03 20.06
C ASP A 21 -10.45 4.25 18.71
N ASN A 22 -9.12 4.21 18.75
CA ASN A 22 -8.29 4.33 17.54
C ASN A 22 -8.51 3.15 16.58
N ASP A 23 -8.82 1.96 17.10
CA ASP A 23 -9.09 0.76 16.31
C ASP A 23 -10.29 0.95 15.37
N ARG A 24 -11.33 1.64 15.81
CA ARG A 24 -12.45 2.01 14.95
C ARG A 24 -12.03 2.92 13.80
N ILE A 25 -11.20 3.93 14.05
CA ILE A 25 -10.71 4.84 13.00
C ILE A 25 -9.89 4.05 11.98
N LEU A 26 -8.95 3.23 12.45
CA LEU A 26 -8.11 2.39 11.61
C LEU A 26 -8.97 1.40 10.80
N SER A 27 -9.95 0.77 11.43
CA SER A 27 -10.86 -0.18 10.75
C SER A 27 -11.69 0.48 9.66
N GLU A 28 -12.18 1.71 9.90
CA GLU A 28 -12.98 2.43 8.92
C GLU A 28 -12.14 2.82 7.69
N ILE A 29 -10.94 3.37 7.89
CA ILE A 29 -10.04 3.70 6.78
C ILE A 29 -9.61 2.43 6.03
N LEU A 30 -9.32 1.35 6.77
CA LEU A 30 -9.04 0.04 6.19
C LEU A 30 -10.18 -0.44 5.30
N SER A 31 -11.42 -0.27 5.72
CA SER A 31 -12.61 -0.65 4.95
C SER A 31 -12.69 0.05 3.58
N TRP A 32 -12.02 1.19 3.38
CA TRP A 32 -11.95 1.90 2.10
C TRP A 32 -10.87 1.35 1.15
N GLY A 33 -10.07 0.38 1.62
CA GLY A 33 -8.96 -0.23 0.88
C GLY A 33 -7.67 0.57 1.00
N PHE A 34 -7.43 1.25 2.12
CA PHE A 34 -6.18 1.93 2.45
C PHE A 34 -5.63 1.38 3.76
N ARG A 35 -4.32 1.31 3.93
CA ARG A 35 -3.67 0.88 5.16
C ARG A 35 -3.39 2.10 6.05
N PRO A 36 -4.18 2.34 7.10
CA PRO A 36 -3.95 3.50 7.95
C PRO A 36 -2.80 3.27 8.91
N HIS A 37 -2.05 4.33 9.19
CA HIS A 37 -1.05 4.38 10.26
C HIS A 37 -1.24 5.68 11.03
N ILE A 38 -1.44 5.59 12.34
CA ILE A 38 -1.47 6.75 13.23
C ILE A 38 -0.16 6.79 14.01
N THR A 39 0.56 7.89 13.88
CA THR A 39 1.79 8.19 14.62
C THR A 39 1.47 9.21 15.71
N PRO A 40 1.22 8.79 16.97
CA PRO A 40 1.10 9.73 18.07
C PRO A 40 2.45 10.35 18.40
N VAL A 41 2.43 11.63 18.72
CA VAL A 41 3.57 12.44 19.11
C VAL A 41 3.14 13.28 20.31
N HIS A 42 3.96 13.32 21.35
CA HIS A 42 3.59 14.00 22.60
C HIS A 42 4.51 15.16 22.96
N ASP A 43 5.67 15.28 22.33
CA ASP A 43 6.60 16.36 22.58
C ASP A 43 7.38 16.80 21.33
N PRO A 44 8.07 17.96 21.38
CA PRO A 44 8.84 18.48 20.25
C PRO A 44 10.04 17.62 19.82
N GLU A 45 10.63 16.83 20.73
CA GLU A 45 11.78 15.97 20.42
C GLU A 45 11.32 14.79 19.56
N GLU A 46 10.25 14.11 19.95
CA GLU A 46 9.58 13.08 19.16
C GLU A 46 9.14 13.63 17.79
N LEU A 47 8.50 14.81 17.78
CA LEU A 47 8.03 15.46 16.54
C LEU A 47 9.16 15.66 15.52
N SER A 48 10.37 15.98 15.99
CA SER A 48 11.51 16.24 15.13
C SER A 48 11.97 15.02 14.34
N GLN A 49 11.72 13.81 14.86
CA GLN A 49 12.06 12.53 14.24
C GLN A 49 11.13 12.18 13.08
N HIS A 50 9.96 12.81 13.00
CA HIS A 50 8.94 12.56 11.98
C HIS A 50 8.95 13.61 10.86
N LYS A 51 10.07 14.31 10.65
CA LYS A 51 10.24 15.16 9.47
C LYS A 51 10.70 14.31 8.25
N PRO A 52 10.30 14.67 7.03
CA PRO A 52 9.47 15.83 6.68
C PRO A 52 7.96 15.56 6.86
N PHE A 53 7.20 16.58 7.30
CA PHE A 53 5.75 16.45 7.49
C PHE A 53 4.95 16.28 6.19
N SER A 54 5.59 16.47 5.04
CA SER A 54 5.03 16.19 3.71
C SER A 54 4.75 14.71 3.47
N ASP A 55 5.33 13.83 4.28
CA ASP A 55 5.17 12.38 4.16
C ASP A 55 3.86 11.88 4.80
N PHE A 56 3.12 12.75 5.48
CA PHE A 56 1.83 12.46 6.09
C PHE A 56 0.69 13.00 5.23
N ASP A 57 -0.38 12.22 5.13
CA ASP A 57 -1.60 12.61 4.43
C ASP A 57 -2.45 13.55 5.30
N MET A 58 -2.34 13.41 6.63
CA MET A 58 -3.06 14.22 7.59
C MET A 58 -2.25 14.50 8.86
N LEU A 59 -2.40 15.72 9.38
CA LEU A 59 -1.92 16.13 10.70
C LEU A 59 -3.13 16.44 11.60
N ILE A 60 -3.13 15.90 12.81
CA ILE A 60 -4.10 16.21 13.86
C ILE A 60 -3.33 16.91 14.96
N VAL A 61 -3.74 18.13 15.32
CA VAL A 61 -2.95 19.00 16.20
C VAL A 61 -3.84 19.54 17.32
N ASP A 62 -3.48 19.26 18.57
CA ASP A 62 -4.15 19.87 19.73
C ASP A 62 -3.84 21.36 19.83
N PHE A 63 -4.78 22.11 20.38
CA PHE A 63 -4.66 23.54 20.66
C PHE A 63 -3.47 23.90 21.54
N ASP A 64 -3.24 23.11 22.58
CA ASP A 64 -2.23 23.32 23.60
C ASP A 64 -1.28 22.12 23.58
N LEU A 65 -0.04 22.33 23.13
CA LEU A 65 0.93 21.25 22.97
C LEU A 65 1.87 21.16 24.17
N GLY A 66 1.43 21.68 25.32
CA GLY A 66 2.24 21.79 26.53
C GLY A 66 3.42 22.77 26.38
N ALA A 67 4.17 22.97 27.47
CA ALA A 67 5.41 23.77 27.48
C ALA A 67 5.33 25.17 26.82
N ASN A 68 4.15 25.83 26.86
CA ASN A 68 3.85 27.10 26.16
C ASN A 68 3.93 27.04 24.63
N VAL A 69 3.87 25.84 24.04
CA VAL A 69 3.82 25.63 22.60
C VAL A 69 2.35 25.64 22.17
N SER A 70 2.02 26.54 21.23
CA SER A 70 0.67 26.63 20.67
C SER A 70 0.57 25.78 19.41
N GLY A 71 -0.48 24.96 19.31
CA GLY A 71 -0.79 24.20 18.09
C GLY A 71 -0.97 25.10 16.87
N ALA A 72 -1.56 26.29 17.04
CA ALA A 72 -1.71 27.25 15.95
C ALA A 72 -0.37 27.71 15.36
N LYS A 73 0.62 27.98 16.22
CA LYS A 73 1.99 28.33 15.77
C LYS A 73 2.69 27.17 15.09
N PHE A 74 2.49 25.95 15.57
CA PHE A 74 3.00 24.75 14.90
C PHE A 74 2.40 24.63 13.49
N ILE A 75 1.07 24.70 13.36
CA ILE A 75 0.37 24.65 12.06
C ILE A 75 0.89 25.73 11.11
N LYS A 76 1.06 26.96 11.61
CA LYS A 76 1.67 28.05 10.84
C LYS A 76 3.05 27.66 10.31
N SER A 77 3.91 27.12 11.17
CA SER A 77 5.25 26.68 10.77
C SER A 77 5.22 25.57 9.71
N VAL A 78 4.25 24.64 9.77
CA VAL A 78 4.05 23.59 8.76
C VAL A 78 3.68 24.21 7.41
N ARG A 79 2.76 25.19 7.40
CA ARG A 79 2.35 25.90 6.17
C ARG A 79 3.47 26.79 5.61
N ASP A 80 4.28 27.40 6.46
CA ASP A 80 5.45 28.19 6.04
C ASP A 80 6.52 27.31 5.36
N LEU A 81 6.52 26.00 5.63
CA LEU A 81 7.35 25.00 4.94
C LEU A 81 6.71 24.48 3.63
N ASN A 82 5.61 25.07 3.17
CA ASN A 82 4.83 24.63 2.00
C ASN A 82 4.32 23.19 2.09
N VAL A 83 4.05 22.69 3.30
CA VAL A 83 3.39 21.40 3.50
C VAL A 83 1.88 21.63 3.43
N TYR A 84 1.21 20.95 2.51
CA TYR A 84 -0.24 21.07 2.24
C TYR A 84 -1.03 19.83 2.62
N ALA A 85 -0.50 18.98 3.50
CA ALA A 85 -1.26 17.89 4.12
C ALA A 85 -2.55 18.43 4.76
N GLU A 86 -3.60 17.61 4.80
CA GLU A 86 -4.85 17.99 5.46
C GLU A 86 -4.56 18.17 6.97
N ILE A 87 -5.06 19.26 7.58
CA ILE A 87 -4.80 19.53 9.00
C ILE A 87 -6.12 19.66 9.74
N ILE A 88 -6.26 18.94 10.86
CA ILE A 88 -7.36 19.13 11.80
C ILE A 88 -6.80 19.73 13.09
N PHE A 89 -7.25 20.95 13.39
CA PHE A 89 -6.92 21.68 14.61
C PHE A 89 -8.05 21.50 15.62
N TYR A 90 -7.76 20.99 16.82
CA TYR A 90 -8.81 20.67 17.78
C TYR A 90 -8.50 21.09 19.22
N SER A 91 -9.55 21.21 20.06
CA SER A 91 -9.42 21.71 21.43
C SER A 91 -10.52 21.21 22.39
N MET A 92 -10.23 21.29 23.69
CA MET A 92 -11.22 21.25 24.79
C MET A 92 -11.77 22.62 25.19
N LYS A 93 -11.06 23.72 24.86
CA LYS A 93 -11.37 25.07 25.37
C LYS A 93 -12.58 25.72 24.70
N GLY A 94 -13.30 24.99 23.83
CA GLY A 94 -14.44 25.46 23.05
C GLY A 94 -14.05 25.96 21.66
N GLU A 95 -15.05 26.10 20.79
CA GLU A 95 -14.86 26.45 19.37
C GLU A 95 -14.39 27.90 19.18
N GLU A 96 -14.80 28.83 20.04
CA GLU A 96 -14.44 30.24 19.96
C GLU A 96 -12.93 30.47 20.11
N ALA A 97 -12.31 29.81 21.09
CA ALA A 97 -10.86 29.90 21.30
C ALA A 97 -10.06 29.34 20.12
N LEU A 98 -10.54 28.25 19.51
CA LEU A 98 -9.95 27.68 18.28
C LEU A 98 -10.01 28.70 17.14
N TRP A 99 -11.19 29.25 16.84
CA TRP A 99 -11.36 30.22 15.77
C TRP A 99 -10.55 31.50 16.00
N GLN A 100 -10.45 31.98 17.25
CA GLN A 100 -9.61 33.14 17.56
C GLN A 100 -8.13 32.85 17.22
N ALA A 101 -7.61 31.69 17.60
CA ALA A 101 -6.24 31.31 17.26
C ALA A 101 -6.03 31.15 15.74
N VAL A 102 -7.03 30.65 15.01
CA VAL A 102 -7.02 30.59 13.54
C VAL A 102 -6.91 31.98 12.92
N ILE A 103 -7.68 32.95 13.43
CA ILE A 103 -7.67 34.34 12.95
C ILE A 103 -6.34 35.01 13.27
N ASP A 104 -5.86 34.87 14.51
CA ASP A 104 -4.65 35.53 15.01
C ASP A 104 -3.40 35.08 14.23
N GLU A 105 -3.26 33.77 14.00
CA GLU A 105 -2.12 33.20 13.26
C GLU A 105 -2.33 33.19 11.73
N ARG A 106 -3.55 33.54 11.27
CA ARG A 106 -4.00 33.56 9.88
C ARG A 106 -3.86 32.19 9.19
N LEU A 107 -4.32 31.14 9.87
CA LEU A 107 -4.21 29.77 9.38
C LEU A 107 -5.14 29.56 8.17
N GLN A 108 -4.68 28.76 7.20
CA GLN A 108 -5.39 28.48 5.96
C GLN A 108 -5.36 27.00 5.61
N GLY A 109 -6.43 26.54 4.95
CA GLY A 109 -6.55 25.15 4.50
C GLY A 109 -6.51 24.15 5.66
N ILE A 110 -7.24 24.44 6.74
CA ILE A 110 -7.36 23.56 7.90
C ILE A 110 -8.83 23.31 8.21
N TYR A 111 -9.10 22.23 8.92
CA TYR A 111 -10.38 21.95 9.56
C TYR A 111 -10.28 22.21 11.06
N VAL A 112 -11.40 22.58 11.66
CA VAL A 112 -11.51 22.81 13.10
C VAL A 112 -12.47 21.77 13.69
N ALA A 113 -12.13 21.23 14.86
CA ALA A 113 -12.99 20.29 15.58
C ALA A 113 -12.91 20.49 17.10
N THR A 114 -13.96 20.09 17.81
CA THR A 114 -13.91 19.94 19.28
C THR A 114 -13.63 18.47 19.63
N LYS A 115 -13.06 18.21 20.81
CA LYS A 115 -12.74 16.83 21.26
C LYS A 115 -13.89 15.80 21.14
N PRO A 116 -15.18 16.14 21.37
CA PRO A 116 -16.27 15.18 21.20
C PRO A 116 -16.54 14.71 19.76
N VAL A 117 -16.11 15.46 18.74
CA VAL A 117 -16.46 15.20 17.33
C VAL A 117 -15.23 14.99 16.43
N ILE A 118 -14.03 15.02 17.00
CA ILE A 118 -12.77 14.89 16.24
C ILE A 118 -12.68 13.57 15.47
N ASP A 119 -13.20 12.44 15.99
CA ASP A 119 -13.16 11.17 15.25
C ASP A 119 -14.04 11.20 14.01
N THR A 120 -15.25 11.76 14.13
CA THR A 120 -16.14 11.97 12.99
C THR A 120 -15.50 12.91 11.98
N LYS A 121 -14.92 14.03 12.44
CA LYS A 121 -14.25 14.99 11.56
C LYS A 121 -13.05 14.37 10.85
N LEU A 122 -12.24 13.60 11.56
CA LEU A 122 -11.10 12.85 11.01
C LEU A 122 -11.56 11.97 9.87
N LEU A 123 -12.58 11.14 10.10
CA LEU A 123 -13.09 10.23 9.06
C LEU A 123 -13.69 10.98 7.87
N GLU A 124 -14.41 12.08 8.09
CA GLU A 124 -14.93 12.92 6.99
C GLU A 124 -13.81 13.50 6.12
N VAL A 125 -12.79 14.08 6.76
CA VAL A 125 -11.65 14.68 6.04
C VAL A 125 -10.81 13.60 5.37
N ALA A 126 -10.56 12.48 6.03
CA ALA A 126 -9.84 11.36 5.45
C ALA A 126 -10.59 10.77 4.25
N ARG A 127 -11.91 10.59 4.36
CA ARG A 127 -12.75 10.13 3.25
C ARG A 127 -12.69 11.09 2.06
N HIS A 128 -12.68 12.39 2.33
CA HIS A 128 -12.54 13.41 1.29
C HIS A 128 -11.14 13.39 0.65
N SER A 129 -10.09 13.22 1.44
CA SER A 129 -8.71 13.13 0.95
C SER A 129 -8.53 11.94 0.00
N VAL A 130 -8.95 10.75 0.44
CA VAL A 130 -8.80 9.54 -0.39
C VAL A 130 -9.66 9.60 -1.65
N SER A 131 -10.88 10.16 -1.61
CA SER A 131 -11.73 10.18 -2.79
C SER A 131 -11.17 11.01 -3.95
N LYS A 132 -10.30 11.99 -3.67
CA LYS A 132 -9.62 12.80 -4.69
C LYS A 132 -8.60 12.02 -5.52
N VAL A 133 -8.12 10.87 -5.03
CA VAL A 133 -7.08 10.07 -5.70
C VAL A 133 -7.61 8.74 -6.27
N LEU A 134 -8.93 8.56 -6.28
CA LEU A 134 -9.56 7.33 -6.77
C LEU A 134 -9.98 7.40 -8.25
N ASP A 135 -9.58 8.43 -8.98
CA ASP A 135 -9.73 8.43 -10.45
C ASP A 135 -8.90 7.31 -11.09
N LEU A 136 -9.22 6.99 -12.35
CA LEU A 136 -8.63 5.86 -13.05
C LEU A 136 -7.11 5.96 -13.16
N GLU A 137 -6.60 7.14 -13.47
CA GLU A 137 -5.18 7.39 -13.70
C GLU A 137 -4.38 7.16 -12.41
N ASN A 138 -4.86 7.70 -11.29
CA ASN A 138 -4.27 7.45 -9.98
C ASN A 138 -4.41 5.98 -9.56
N MET A 139 -5.57 5.36 -9.78
CA MET A 139 -5.79 3.94 -9.50
C MET A 139 -4.85 3.02 -10.30
N ARG A 140 -4.57 3.35 -11.56
CA ARG A 140 -3.55 2.64 -12.36
C ARG A 140 -2.19 2.75 -11.70
N GLY A 141 -1.78 3.96 -11.32
CA GLY A 141 -0.50 4.19 -10.63
C GLY A 141 -0.37 3.37 -9.34
N ILE A 142 -1.40 3.42 -8.49
CA ILE A 142 -1.47 2.67 -7.23
C ILE A 142 -1.36 1.16 -7.49
N VAL A 143 -2.19 0.61 -8.38
CA VAL A 143 -2.20 -0.83 -8.65
C VAL A 143 -0.87 -1.29 -9.25
N MET A 144 -0.27 -0.53 -10.17
CA MET A 144 1.03 -0.90 -10.75
C MET A 144 2.14 -0.91 -9.69
N ALA A 145 2.18 0.10 -8.83
CA ALA A 145 3.17 0.18 -7.76
C ALA A 145 3.02 -1.00 -6.78
N GLU A 146 1.82 -1.24 -6.30
CA GLU A 146 1.58 -2.27 -5.29
C GLU A 146 1.72 -3.70 -5.83
N VAL A 147 1.38 -3.95 -7.11
CA VAL A 147 1.68 -5.25 -7.74
C VAL A 147 3.19 -5.41 -7.95
N GLY A 148 3.94 -4.33 -8.16
CA GLY A 148 5.40 -4.34 -8.14
C GLY A 148 5.95 -4.82 -6.79
N ASP A 149 5.44 -4.28 -5.68
CA ASP A 149 5.81 -4.75 -4.33
C ASP A 149 5.48 -6.23 -4.11
N LEU A 150 4.31 -6.68 -4.58
CA LEU A 150 3.90 -8.09 -4.50
C LEU A 150 4.81 -9.00 -5.33
N ASP A 151 5.24 -8.54 -6.50
CA ASP A 151 6.22 -9.25 -7.33
C ASP A 151 7.56 -9.41 -6.61
N GLU A 152 8.05 -8.36 -5.94
CA GLU A 152 9.28 -8.42 -5.13
C GLU A 152 9.14 -9.42 -3.98
N LEU A 153 7.99 -9.43 -3.29
CA LEU A 153 7.71 -10.42 -2.25
C LEU A 153 7.69 -11.85 -2.81
N LEU A 154 7.09 -12.08 -3.99
CA LEU A 154 7.12 -13.39 -4.65
C LEU A 154 8.53 -13.84 -5.02
N GLU A 155 9.39 -12.93 -5.48
CA GLU A 155 10.80 -13.23 -5.75
C GLU A 155 11.57 -13.58 -4.48
N LYS A 156 11.33 -12.86 -3.38
CA LYS A 156 11.90 -13.18 -2.06
C LYS A 156 11.48 -14.56 -1.58
N ILE A 157 10.17 -14.86 -1.65
CA ILE A 157 9.63 -16.19 -1.32
C ILE A 157 10.31 -17.27 -2.15
N PHE A 158 10.39 -17.08 -3.47
CA PHE A 158 11.02 -18.04 -4.37
C PHE A 158 12.49 -18.27 -4.00
N THR A 159 13.24 -17.20 -3.75
CA THR A 159 14.67 -17.25 -3.42
C THR A 159 14.91 -18.02 -2.12
N LEU A 160 14.22 -17.64 -1.05
CA LEU A 160 14.33 -18.31 0.25
C LEU A 160 13.93 -19.78 0.16
N ALA A 161 12.83 -20.08 -0.55
CA ALA A 161 12.39 -21.46 -0.73
C ALA A 161 13.38 -22.30 -1.56
N MET A 162 14.04 -21.72 -2.56
CA MET A 162 15.09 -22.39 -3.34
C MET A 162 16.34 -22.67 -2.49
N GLN A 163 16.65 -21.80 -1.54
CA GLN A 163 17.75 -22.00 -0.59
C GLN A 163 17.43 -23.11 0.44
N GLY A 164 16.16 -23.21 0.86
CA GLY A 164 15.67 -24.20 1.82
C GLY A 164 15.41 -25.63 1.28
N ILE A 165 15.58 -25.86 -0.02
CA ILE A 165 15.46 -27.21 -0.64
C ILE A 165 16.82 -27.81 -1.01
N THR A 166 16.86 -29.14 -1.19
CA THR A 166 18.11 -29.84 -1.56
C THR A 166 18.56 -29.51 -2.98
N GLU A 167 19.82 -29.78 -3.30
CA GLU A 167 20.35 -29.55 -4.64
C GLU A 167 19.60 -30.38 -5.70
N GLU A 168 19.27 -31.64 -5.41
CA GLU A 168 18.49 -32.48 -6.31
C GLU A 168 17.10 -31.88 -6.58
N GLN A 169 16.47 -31.30 -5.56
CA GLN A 169 15.18 -30.63 -5.70
C GLN A 169 15.29 -29.33 -6.49
N ARG A 170 16.35 -28.54 -6.29
CA ARG A 170 16.62 -27.34 -7.11
C ARG A 170 16.75 -27.69 -8.59
N GLN A 171 17.49 -28.76 -8.91
CA GLN A 171 17.64 -29.23 -10.29
C GLN A 171 16.30 -29.65 -10.92
N LEU A 172 15.36 -30.19 -10.15
CA LEU A 172 14.00 -30.48 -10.63
C LEU A 172 13.22 -29.19 -10.96
N VAL A 173 13.35 -28.16 -10.13
CA VAL A 173 12.75 -26.83 -10.39
C VAL A 173 13.31 -26.23 -11.68
N TYR A 174 14.63 -26.24 -11.87
CA TYR A 174 15.28 -25.74 -13.08
C TYR A 174 14.83 -26.49 -14.34
N LYS A 175 14.80 -27.82 -14.31
CA LYS A 175 14.27 -28.64 -15.42
C LYS A 175 12.82 -28.31 -15.74
N ALA A 176 11.99 -28.08 -14.72
CA ALA A 176 10.59 -27.71 -14.89
C ALA A 176 10.43 -26.28 -15.45
N PHE A 177 11.36 -25.37 -15.15
CA PHE A 177 11.45 -24.05 -15.78
C PHE A 177 11.78 -24.18 -17.26
N ILE A 178 12.92 -24.78 -17.60
CA ILE A 178 13.41 -25.00 -18.97
C ILE A 178 12.32 -25.61 -19.87
N LYS A 179 11.68 -26.70 -19.41
CA LYS A 179 10.64 -27.39 -20.18
C LYS A 179 9.47 -26.49 -20.59
N LYS A 180 9.14 -25.49 -19.75
CA LYS A 180 8.02 -24.57 -19.97
C LYS A 180 8.44 -23.23 -20.58
N SER A 181 9.73 -22.90 -20.54
CA SER A 181 10.30 -21.70 -21.15
C SER A 181 10.54 -21.97 -22.63
N LYS A 182 9.58 -21.59 -23.48
CA LYS A 182 9.74 -21.55 -24.93
C LYS A 182 9.16 -20.25 -25.44
N GLU A 183 10.02 -19.36 -25.91
CA GLU A 183 9.62 -18.10 -26.50
C GLU A 183 10.30 -17.95 -27.87
N PRO A 184 9.62 -17.36 -28.86
CA PRO A 184 10.17 -17.18 -30.20
C PRO A 184 11.25 -16.07 -30.29
N ASP A 185 11.65 -15.48 -29.17
CA ASP A 185 12.66 -14.43 -29.11
C ASP A 185 14.07 -15.05 -29.06
N LYS A 186 14.89 -14.76 -30.08
CA LYS A 186 16.26 -15.27 -30.20
C LYS A 186 17.14 -14.90 -28.99
N LYS A 187 16.99 -13.70 -28.41
CA LYS A 187 17.75 -13.29 -27.21
C LYS A 187 17.34 -14.11 -26.00
N PHE A 188 16.05 -14.42 -25.89
CA PHE A 188 15.55 -15.30 -24.83
C PHE A 188 16.08 -16.72 -25.01
N GLU A 189 16.10 -17.25 -26.23
CA GLU A 189 16.68 -18.58 -26.52
C GLU A 189 18.17 -18.68 -26.17
N GLU A 190 18.96 -17.64 -26.50
CA GLU A 190 20.38 -17.56 -26.14
C GLU A 190 20.56 -17.54 -24.61
N ALA A 191 19.79 -16.72 -23.91
CA ALA A 191 19.83 -16.62 -22.45
C ALA A 191 19.35 -17.91 -21.75
N LEU A 192 18.33 -18.58 -22.31
CA LEU A 192 17.85 -19.87 -21.82
C LEU A 192 18.91 -20.97 -22.02
N SER A 193 19.63 -20.97 -23.15
CA SER A 193 20.71 -21.93 -23.41
C SER A 193 21.88 -21.74 -22.44
N ALA A 194 22.22 -20.49 -22.11
CA ALA A 194 23.20 -20.18 -21.07
C ALA A 194 22.74 -20.68 -19.69
N PHE A 195 21.46 -20.43 -19.35
CA PHE A 195 20.84 -20.95 -18.13
C PHE A 195 20.86 -22.49 -18.05
N GLU A 196 20.57 -23.19 -19.14
CA GLU A 196 20.63 -24.65 -19.20
C GLU A 196 22.03 -25.20 -18.90
N SER A 197 23.06 -24.45 -19.28
CA SER A 197 24.47 -24.83 -19.09
C SER A 197 24.94 -24.57 -17.66
N GLU A 198 24.53 -23.44 -17.07
CA GLU A 198 24.92 -23.02 -15.72
C GLU A 198 23.72 -22.42 -14.96
N PRO A 199 22.81 -23.27 -14.43
CA PRO A 199 21.59 -22.79 -13.82
C PRO A 199 21.84 -22.20 -12.43
N SER A 200 21.27 -21.03 -12.18
CA SER A 200 21.29 -20.38 -10.86
C SER A 200 19.94 -19.75 -10.53
N ILE A 201 19.70 -19.45 -9.25
CA ILE A 201 18.48 -18.76 -8.82
C ILE A 201 18.39 -17.40 -9.52
N GLU A 202 19.49 -16.65 -9.55
CA GLU A 202 19.56 -15.31 -10.12
C GLU A 202 19.29 -15.29 -11.62
N SER A 203 19.91 -16.21 -12.38
CA SER A 203 19.68 -16.32 -13.83
C SER A 203 18.23 -16.73 -14.16
N LEU A 204 17.59 -17.58 -13.34
CA LEU A 204 16.17 -17.90 -13.50
C LEU A 204 15.27 -16.69 -13.26
N LEU A 205 15.57 -15.89 -12.23
CA LEU A 205 14.81 -14.66 -11.91
C LEU A 205 14.91 -13.63 -13.04
N VAL A 206 16.11 -13.44 -13.62
CA VAL A 206 16.31 -12.56 -14.79
C VAL A 206 15.45 -12.99 -15.98
N LEU A 207 15.30 -14.30 -16.22
CA LEU A 207 14.43 -14.83 -17.28
C LEU A 207 12.93 -14.78 -16.94
N SER A 208 12.57 -14.33 -15.73
CA SER A 208 11.22 -14.35 -15.17
C SER A 208 10.68 -12.94 -14.89
N ASP A 209 10.90 -12.03 -15.84
CA ASP A 209 10.56 -10.59 -15.78
C ASP A 209 9.08 -10.25 -15.54
N GLY A 210 8.15 -11.11 -15.94
CA GLY A 210 6.71 -10.92 -15.78
C GLY A 210 6.11 -11.52 -14.51
N SER A 211 5.13 -10.83 -13.91
CA SER A 211 4.38 -11.30 -12.73
C SER A 211 3.81 -12.72 -12.90
N GLU A 212 3.35 -13.06 -14.10
CA GLU A 212 2.86 -14.41 -14.42
C GLU A 212 3.97 -15.47 -14.29
N LYS A 213 5.19 -15.17 -14.74
CA LYS A 213 6.35 -16.08 -14.61
C LYS A 213 6.73 -16.24 -13.13
N ARG A 214 6.65 -15.18 -12.32
CA ARG A 214 6.89 -15.24 -10.86
C ARG A 214 5.91 -16.19 -10.15
N VAL A 215 4.62 -16.11 -10.46
CA VAL A 215 3.61 -17.04 -9.91
C VAL A 215 3.86 -18.48 -10.37
N GLN A 216 4.29 -18.69 -11.61
CA GLN A 216 4.68 -20.02 -12.09
C GLN A 216 5.90 -20.56 -11.35
N ASN A 217 6.90 -19.72 -11.07
CA ASN A 217 8.09 -20.09 -10.29
C ASN A 217 7.74 -20.49 -8.86
N PHE A 218 6.84 -19.73 -8.21
CA PHE A 218 6.27 -20.12 -6.92
C PHE A 218 5.67 -21.53 -6.98
N ASN A 219 4.84 -21.83 -7.98
CA ASN A 219 4.24 -23.16 -8.13
C ASN A 219 5.28 -24.27 -8.37
N ARG A 220 6.39 -23.98 -9.06
CA ARG A 220 7.48 -24.94 -9.28
C ARG A 220 8.19 -25.27 -7.96
N VAL A 221 8.64 -24.26 -7.20
CA VAL A 221 9.36 -24.49 -5.93
C VAL A 221 8.46 -25.05 -4.84
N LYS A 222 7.18 -24.64 -4.83
CA LYS A 222 6.16 -25.12 -3.89
C LYS A 222 6.05 -26.65 -3.85
N ALA A 223 6.20 -27.33 -4.97
CA ALA A 223 6.13 -28.79 -5.03
C ALA A 223 7.22 -29.50 -4.20
N HIS A 224 8.30 -28.78 -3.88
CA HIS A 224 9.49 -29.32 -3.22
C HIS A 224 9.67 -28.80 -1.79
N HIS A 225 9.13 -27.62 -1.46
CA HIS A 225 9.30 -27.00 -0.14
C HIS A 225 8.18 -27.36 0.86
N PRO A 226 8.47 -27.98 2.03
CA PRO A 226 7.45 -28.43 2.99
C PRO A 226 6.45 -27.35 3.43
N LEU A 227 6.95 -26.13 3.72
CA LEU A 227 6.11 -25.00 4.15
C LEU A 227 5.17 -24.50 3.05
N LEU A 228 5.61 -24.55 1.79
CA LEU A 228 4.86 -23.99 0.67
C LEU A 228 3.83 -24.98 0.11
N LYS A 229 4.05 -26.29 0.28
CA LYS A 229 3.16 -27.35 -0.26
C LYS A 229 1.68 -27.13 0.07
N THR A 230 1.38 -26.57 1.25
CA THR A 230 0.02 -26.31 1.73
C THR A 230 -0.55 -24.95 1.29
N LYS A 231 0.28 -24.05 0.74
CA LYS A 231 -0.13 -22.70 0.34
C LYS A 231 -0.71 -22.71 -1.07
N ASN A 232 -2.01 -22.49 -1.21
CA ASN A 232 -2.72 -22.44 -2.50
C ASN A 232 -3.26 -21.02 -2.73
N PHE A 233 -2.48 -20.17 -3.41
CA PHE A 233 -2.96 -18.83 -3.78
C PHE A 233 -2.80 -18.50 -5.27
N ALA A 234 -2.03 -19.27 -6.02
CA ALA A 234 -1.58 -18.87 -7.36
C ALA A 234 -2.72 -18.58 -8.34
N ASP A 235 -3.75 -19.42 -8.37
CA ASP A 235 -4.88 -19.24 -9.30
C ASP A 235 -5.80 -18.10 -8.87
N GLU A 236 -6.11 -18.01 -7.58
CA GLU A 236 -6.89 -16.90 -7.02
C GLU A 236 -6.17 -15.56 -7.18
N TYR A 237 -4.85 -15.53 -7.00
CA TYR A 237 -4.02 -14.33 -7.18
C TYR A 237 -4.01 -13.86 -8.63
N ARG A 238 -3.95 -14.79 -9.60
CA ARG A 238 -4.04 -14.44 -11.02
C ARG A 238 -5.36 -13.75 -11.35
N GLU A 239 -6.47 -14.30 -10.89
CA GLU A 239 -7.80 -13.77 -11.19
C GLU A 239 -8.09 -12.48 -10.40
N ALA A 240 -7.71 -12.43 -9.12
CA ALA A 240 -8.01 -11.30 -8.24
C ALA A 240 -7.07 -10.10 -8.45
N ILE A 241 -5.81 -10.32 -8.84
CA ILE A 241 -4.80 -9.27 -8.95
C ILE A 241 -4.30 -9.11 -10.38
N LEU A 242 -3.68 -10.14 -10.96
CA LEU A 242 -2.97 -9.99 -12.24
C LEU A 242 -3.92 -9.68 -13.39
N SER A 243 -5.10 -10.30 -13.43
CA SER A 243 -6.11 -10.06 -14.45
C SER A 243 -6.61 -8.60 -14.43
N PRO A 244 -7.16 -8.06 -13.32
CA PRO A 244 -7.51 -6.64 -13.21
C PRO A 244 -6.35 -5.70 -13.51
N ARG A 245 -5.16 -5.98 -12.97
CA ARG A 245 -3.93 -5.21 -13.22
C ARG A 245 -3.62 -5.13 -14.72
N ASN A 246 -3.75 -6.23 -15.46
CA ASN A 246 -3.47 -6.25 -16.90
C ASN A 246 -4.49 -5.44 -17.71
N PHE A 247 -5.78 -5.46 -17.32
CA PHE A 247 -6.78 -4.58 -17.92
C PHE A 247 -6.50 -3.11 -17.62
N LEU A 248 -6.15 -2.79 -16.37
CA LEU A 248 -5.78 -1.42 -15.99
C LEU A 248 -4.54 -0.95 -16.75
N ALA A 249 -3.52 -1.80 -16.92
CA ALA A 249 -2.28 -1.43 -17.60
C ALA A 249 -2.40 -1.31 -19.13
N HIS A 250 -3.18 -2.19 -19.78
CA HIS A 250 -3.17 -2.32 -21.24
C HIS A 250 -4.54 -2.15 -21.92
N GLY A 251 -5.62 -2.10 -21.14
CA GLY A 251 -6.96 -1.90 -21.67
C GLY A 251 -7.21 -0.44 -22.03
N VAL A 252 -7.97 -0.24 -23.11
CA VAL A 252 -8.49 1.08 -23.47
C VAL A 252 -9.82 1.27 -22.74
N PRO A 253 -9.97 2.31 -21.89
CA PRO A 253 -11.22 2.56 -21.20
C PRO A 253 -12.23 3.21 -22.14
N GLU A 254 -13.44 2.67 -22.18
CA GLU A 254 -14.62 3.30 -22.77
C GLU A 254 -15.60 3.64 -21.64
N ARG A 255 -16.00 4.92 -21.54
CA ARG A 255 -17.03 5.33 -20.59
C ARG A 255 -18.38 4.76 -21.03
N ASN A 256 -19.04 4.02 -20.16
CA ASN A 256 -20.45 3.74 -20.33
C ASN A 256 -21.29 4.88 -19.73
N GLY A 257 -22.58 4.95 -20.10
CA GLY A 257 -23.47 6.04 -19.68
C GLY A 257 -23.74 6.12 -18.18
N GLU A 258 -23.27 5.15 -17.38
CA GLU A 258 -23.53 5.01 -15.94
C GLU A 258 -22.32 5.38 -15.07
N GLY A 259 -21.24 5.90 -15.66
CA GLY A 259 -20.05 6.36 -14.92
C GLY A 259 -19.02 5.28 -14.61
N SER A 260 -19.28 4.02 -15.01
CA SER A 260 -18.27 2.96 -14.98
C SER A 260 -17.46 2.90 -16.28
N LEU A 261 -16.31 2.23 -16.21
CA LEU A 261 -15.34 2.14 -17.28
C LEU A 261 -15.26 0.72 -17.80
N LEU A 262 -15.54 0.54 -19.08
CA LEU A 262 -15.38 -0.75 -19.75
C LEU A 262 -13.98 -0.82 -20.38
N PHE A 263 -13.17 -1.76 -19.92
CA PHE A 263 -11.88 -2.07 -20.51
C PHE A 263 -12.01 -3.22 -21.50
N ARG A 264 -11.42 -3.05 -22.69
CA ARG A 264 -11.22 -4.14 -23.65
C ARG A 264 -9.74 -4.45 -23.80
N HIS A 265 -9.38 -5.72 -23.62
CA HIS A 265 -8.01 -6.20 -23.85
C HIS A 265 -8.03 -7.65 -24.35
N ARG A 266 -7.39 -7.90 -25.50
CA ARG A 266 -7.28 -9.24 -26.12
C ARG A 266 -8.63 -9.98 -26.25
N GLY A 267 -9.69 -9.26 -26.62
CA GLY A 267 -11.04 -9.82 -26.81
C GLY A 267 -11.79 -10.15 -25.51
N LYS A 268 -11.22 -9.82 -24.35
CA LYS A 268 -11.91 -9.87 -23.05
C LYS A 268 -12.36 -8.47 -22.65
N GLU A 269 -13.42 -8.42 -21.85
CA GLU A 269 -13.97 -7.20 -21.29
C GLU A 269 -13.87 -7.23 -19.76
N PHE A 270 -13.66 -6.05 -19.16
CA PHE A 270 -13.59 -5.87 -17.72
C PHE A 270 -14.24 -4.53 -17.35
N SER A 271 -15.28 -4.58 -16.52
CA SER A 271 -15.93 -3.38 -16.00
C SER A 271 -15.24 -2.94 -14.71
N PHE A 272 -14.95 -1.65 -14.61
CA PHE A 272 -14.29 -1.05 -13.46
C PHE A 272 -15.08 0.15 -12.97
N ASP A 273 -15.32 0.17 -11.67
CA ASP A 273 -15.94 1.24 -10.91
C ASP A 273 -15.25 1.37 -9.55
N ASP A 274 -15.74 2.29 -8.71
CA ASP A 274 -15.17 2.56 -7.38
C ASP A 274 -15.20 1.33 -6.47
N GLU A 275 -16.23 0.48 -6.56
CA GLU A 275 -16.37 -0.73 -5.75
C GLU A 275 -15.38 -1.81 -6.18
N ILE A 276 -15.21 -2.04 -7.48
CA ILE A 276 -14.17 -2.93 -8.02
C ILE A 276 -12.78 -2.41 -7.63
N GLY A 277 -12.55 -1.10 -7.73
CA GLY A 277 -11.31 -0.48 -7.26
C GLY A 277 -11.05 -0.76 -5.79
N LYS A 278 -12.05 -0.60 -4.93
CA LYS A 278 -11.98 -0.92 -3.50
C LYS A 278 -11.68 -2.40 -3.26
N ILE A 279 -12.37 -3.32 -3.92
CA ILE A 279 -12.14 -4.77 -3.80
C ILE A 279 -10.70 -5.11 -4.20
N LEU A 280 -10.21 -4.54 -5.29
CA LEU A 280 -8.84 -4.76 -5.76
C LEU A 280 -7.81 -4.29 -4.73
N ARG A 281 -7.97 -3.08 -4.16
CA ARG A 281 -7.07 -2.59 -3.10
C ARG A 281 -7.09 -3.49 -1.86
N HIS A 282 -8.26 -3.96 -1.44
CA HIS A 282 -8.39 -4.93 -0.35
C HIS A 282 -7.64 -6.23 -0.64
N LYS A 283 -7.79 -6.78 -1.85
CA LYS A 283 -7.09 -8.01 -2.25
C LYS A 283 -5.58 -7.81 -2.31
N ILE A 284 -5.11 -6.64 -2.72
CA ILE A 284 -3.69 -6.29 -2.69
C ILE A 284 -3.16 -6.33 -1.25
N LEU A 285 -3.87 -5.70 -0.30
CA LEU A 285 -3.50 -5.72 1.13
C LEU A 285 -3.54 -7.15 1.70
N GLU A 286 -4.61 -7.89 1.37
CA GLU A 286 -4.73 -9.36 1.26
C GLU A 286 -3.38 -10.09 1.11
N TYR A 287 -2.93 -10.08 -0.14
CA TYR A 287 -1.75 -10.80 -0.57
C TYR A 287 -0.46 -10.22 -0.01
N LYS A 288 -0.39 -8.91 0.26
CA LYS A 288 0.81 -8.29 0.86
C LYS A 288 1.03 -8.83 2.27
N SER A 289 -0.02 -8.98 3.07
CA SER A 289 0.08 -9.63 4.39
C SER A 289 0.46 -11.10 4.25
N ALA A 290 -0.26 -11.85 3.42
CA ALA A 290 -0.05 -13.29 3.27
C ALA A 290 1.35 -13.63 2.75
N PHE A 291 1.91 -12.83 1.84
CA PHE A 291 3.26 -13.04 1.30
C PHE A 291 4.32 -12.65 2.33
N SER A 292 4.16 -11.56 3.06
CA SER A 292 5.07 -11.20 4.17
C SER A 292 5.12 -12.30 5.23
N GLU A 293 3.98 -12.87 5.63
CA GLU A 293 3.95 -13.99 6.56
C GLU A 293 4.71 -15.23 6.05
N ILE A 294 4.66 -15.50 4.73
CA ILE A 294 5.43 -16.58 4.13
C ILE A 294 6.92 -16.26 4.18
N VAL A 295 7.32 -15.02 3.86
CA VAL A 295 8.72 -14.58 3.94
C VAL A 295 9.25 -14.73 5.37
N ASP A 296 8.51 -14.25 6.36
CA ASP A 296 8.90 -14.35 7.77
C ASP A 296 9.06 -15.80 8.22
N ALA A 297 8.12 -16.67 7.81
CA ALA A 297 8.18 -18.08 8.16
C ALA A 297 9.33 -18.84 7.46
N LEU A 298 9.76 -18.39 6.27
CA LEU A 298 10.93 -18.92 5.58
C LEU A 298 12.24 -18.43 6.20
N ASN A 299 12.31 -17.19 6.69
CA ASN A 299 13.48 -16.64 7.37
C ASN A 299 13.78 -17.29 8.73
N GLN A 300 12.81 -17.99 9.32
CA GLN A 300 12.96 -18.70 10.60
C GLN A 300 13.48 -20.15 10.45
N GLN A 301 13.78 -20.60 9.22
CA GLN A 301 14.31 -21.93 8.91
C GLN A 301 15.83 -21.92 8.76
#